data_AF-A0A4P7QZ62-F1
#
_entry.id   AF-A0A4P7QZ62-F1
#
_cell.length_a   1.000
_cell.length_b   1.000
_cell.length_c   1.000
_cell.angle_alpha   90.00
_cell.angle_beta   90.00
_cell.angle_gamma   90.00
#
_symmetry.space_group_name_H-M   'P 1'
#
loop_
_entity.id
_entity.type
_entity.pdbx_description
1 polymer ?
#
loop_
_entity_poly.entity_id
_entity_poly.type
_entity_poly.pdbx_seq_one_letter_code
_entity_poly.pdbx_strand_id
1 'polypeptide(L)' 'MRTISSSVSVRLYHLDDSGEGGAATTLFYGPLGEALTIAAQQEEDVQAGLYLATENDVVAYLDLEE' A
#
# COMPACT_ATOMS: atom_id res chain seq x y z
N MET A 1 17.88 -12.90 -6.45
CA MET A 1 17.21 -12.20 -5.33
C MET A 1 17.08 -10.74 -5.73
N ARG A 2 15.87 -10.29 -6.06
CA ARG A 2 15.63 -8.89 -6.45
C ARG A 2 15.50 -8.11 -5.15
N THR A 3 16.59 -7.50 -4.70
CA THR A 3 16.59 -6.62 -3.52
C THR A 3 15.83 -5.37 -3.90
N ILE A 4 14.50 -5.41 -3.79
CA ILE A 4 13.68 -4.20 -3.78
C ILE A 4 14.15 -3.47 -2.53
N SER A 5 14.99 -2.47 -2.71
CA SER A 5 15.65 -1.78 -1.60
C SER A 5 14.54 -1.29 -0.66
N SER A 6 14.47 -1.80 0.57
CA SER A 6 13.46 -1.37 1.57
C SER A 6 13.49 0.14 1.84
N SER A 7 14.48 0.84 1.29
CA SER A 7 14.63 2.30 1.32
C SER A 7 13.83 3.03 0.23
N VAL A 8 13.11 2.35 -0.66
CA VAL A 8 12.24 3.03 -1.64
C VAL A 8 11.07 3.69 -0.90
N SER A 9 10.91 4.99 -1.11
CA SER A 9 9.79 5.75 -0.58
C SER A 9 8.51 5.38 -1.32
N VAL A 10 7.50 4.96 -0.57
CA VAL A 10 6.17 4.61 -1.05
C VAL A 10 5.11 5.34 -0.25
N ARG A 11 3.96 5.58 -0.89
CA ARG A 11 2.74 6.01 -0.25
C ARG A 11 1.81 4.81 -0.08
N LEU A 12 1.56 4.44 1.15
CA LEU A 12 0.49 3.50 1.49
C LEU A 12 -0.83 4.27 1.62
N TYR A 13 -1.84 3.86 0.89
CA TYR A 13 -3.17 4.42 1.00
C TYR A 13 -4.23 3.34 0.89
N HIS A 14 -5.36 3.56 1.56
CA HIS A 14 -6.55 2.75 1.43
C HIS A 14 -7.47 3.40 0.39
N LEU A 15 -7.95 2.61 -0.56
CA LEU A 15 -8.96 3.02 -1.51
C LEU A 15 -10.30 2.43 -1.05
N ASP A 16 -11.16 3.30 -0.52
CA ASP A 16 -12.49 2.89 -0.10
C ASP A 16 -13.45 2.89 -1.30
N ASP A 17 -14.06 1.74 -1.58
CA ASP A 17 -15.00 1.56 -2.70
C ASP A 17 -16.40 2.14 -2.40
N SER A 18 -16.65 2.67 -1.20
CA SER A 18 -18.00 3.08 -0.75
C SER A 18 -18.53 4.38 -1.37
N GLY A 19 -18.01 4.84 -2.51
CA GLY A 19 -18.58 5.99 -3.20
C GLY A 19 -18.02 6.22 -4.60
N GLU A 20 -18.84 6.85 -5.47
CA GLU A 20 -18.63 7.18 -6.90
C GLU A 20 -17.38 8.06 -7.21
N GLY A 21 -16.40 8.12 -6.32
CA GLY A 21 -15.13 8.81 -6.48
C GLY A 21 -14.07 8.34 -5.48
N GLY A 22 -14.02 7.02 -5.22
CA GLY A 22 -13.06 6.30 -4.38
C GLY A 22 -12.02 7.17 -3.67
N ALA A 23 -12.32 7.56 -2.43
CA ALA A 23 -11.47 8.47 -1.69
C ALA A 23 -10.22 7.71 -1.22
N ALA A 24 -9.07 8.01 -1.85
CA ALA A 24 -7.78 7.47 -1.42
C ALA A 24 -7.35 8.14 -0.10
N THR A 25 -7.42 7.39 1.00
CA THR A 25 -6.95 7.84 2.31
C THR A 25 -5.50 7.42 2.51
N THR A 26 -4.60 8.40 2.57
CA THR A 26 -3.18 8.12 2.83
C THR A 26 -2.98 7.70 4.28
N LEU A 27 -2.49 6.48 4.47
CA LEU A 27 -2.19 5.92 5.79
C LEU A 27 -0.74 6.18 6.18
N PHE A 28 0.19 6.08 5.22
CA PHE A 28 1.61 6.24 5.49
C PHE A 28 2.39 6.71 4.25
N TYR A 29 3.48 7.42 4.47
CA TYR A 29 4.44 7.81 3.44
C TYR A 29 5.86 7.64 3.98
N GLY A 30 6.63 6.73 3.37
CA GLY A 30 7.95 6.39 3.88
C GLY A 30 8.51 5.11 3.24
N PRO A 31 9.47 4.44 3.89
CA PRO A 31 10.12 3.26 3.31
C PRO A 31 9.14 2.09 3.15
N LEU A 32 9.27 1.36 2.03
CA LEU A 32 8.43 0.20 1.70
C LEU A 32 8.34 -0.82 2.85
N GLY A 33 9.44 -1.11 3.55
CA GLY A 33 9.42 -2.09 4.65
C GLY A 33 8.49 -1.69 5.80
N GLU A 34 8.41 -0.40 6.12
CA GLU A 34 7.53 0.10 7.18
C GLU A 34 6.08 0.18 6.71
N ALA A 35 5.86 0.59 5.45
CA ALA A 35 4.55 0.56 4.82
C ALA A 35 3.94 -0.86 4.82
N LEU A 36 4.73 -1.88 4.47
CA LEU A 36 4.29 -3.28 4.51
C LEU A 36 4.00 -3.75 5.93
N THR A 37 4.82 -3.35 6.90
CA THR A 37 4.57 -3.66 8.31
C THR A 37 3.23 -3.06 8.77
N ILE A 38 2.94 -1.81 8.41
CA ILE A 38 1.68 -1.15 8.74
C ILE A 38 0.49 -1.81 8.03
N ALA A 39 0.66 -2.18 6.76
CA ALA A 39 -0.36 -2.87 5.97
C ALA A 39 -0.73 -4.23 6.58
N ALA A 40 0.28 -5.03 6.96
CA ALA A 40 0.08 -6.32 7.62
C ALA A 40 -0.57 -6.23 9.01
N GLN A 41 -0.57 -5.05 9.63
CA GLN A 41 -1.26 -4.79 10.91
C GLN A 41 -2.73 -4.37 10.71
N GLN A 42 -3.16 -4.06 9.48
CA GLN A 42 -4.57 -3.74 9.20
C GLN A 42 -5.43 -5.00 9.15
N GLU A 43 -6.74 -4.81 9.27
CA GLU A 43 -7.73 -5.88 9.09
C GLU A 43 -7.78 -6.37 7.64
N GLU A 44 -8.13 -7.65 7.42
CA GLU A 44 -8.16 -8.27 6.09
C GLU A 44 -9.03 -7.48 5.07
N ASP A 45 -10.15 -6.93 5.53
CA ASP A 45 -11.05 -6.10 4.72
C ASP A 45 -10.35 -4.82 4.21
N VAL A 46 -9.59 -4.16 5.10
CA VAL A 46 -8.79 -2.98 4.76
C VAL A 46 -7.62 -3.38 3.85
N GLN A 47 -6.95 -4.51 4.13
CA GLN A 47 -5.84 -5.00 3.32
C GLN A 47 -6.23 -5.21 1.85
N ALA A 48 -7.46 -5.68 1.59
CA ALA A 48 -8.00 -5.81 0.24
C ALA A 48 -8.13 -4.46 -0.51
N GLY A 49 -8.31 -3.36 0.23
CA GLY A 49 -8.33 -2.00 -0.30
C GLY A 49 -7.00 -1.24 -0.21
N LEU A 50 -5.91 -1.88 0.22
CA LEU A 50 -4.60 -1.21 0.36
C LEU A 50 -3.83 -1.18 -0.95
N TYR A 51 -3.26 -0.02 -1.24
CA TYR A 51 -2.40 0.22 -2.39
C TYR A 51 -1.10 0.92 -1.97
N LEU A 52 -0.02 0.54 -2.65
CA LEU A 52 1.31 1.10 -2.51
C LEU A 52 1.67 1.83 -3.80
N ALA A 53 1.74 3.17 -3.71
CA ALA A 53 2.22 4.00 -4.81
C ALA A 53 3.70 4.37 -4.60
N THR A 54 4.53 3.98 -5.55
CA THR A 54 5.89 4.50 -5.73
C THR A 54 5.86 5.69 -6.70
N GLU A 55 7.01 6.30 -6.99
CA GLU A 55 7.11 7.37 -7.99
C GLU A 55 6.75 6.95 -9.42
N ASN A 56 6.86 5.66 -9.74
CA ASN A 56 6.70 5.16 -11.12
C ASN A 56 5.57 4.14 -11.27
N ASP A 57 5.09 3.58 -10.16
CA ASP A 57 4.19 2.42 -10.16
C ASP A 57 3.22 2.47 -8.99
N VAL A 58 2.06 1.86 -9.19
CA VAL A 58 1.04 1.65 -8.16
C VAL A 58 0.66 0.17 -8.16
N VAL A 59 0.75 -0.47 -7.01
CA VAL A 59 0.49 -1.90 -6.84
C VAL A 59 -0.43 -2.13 -5.65
N ALA A 60 -1.33 -3.09 -5.76
CA ALA A 60 -2.17 -3.51 -4.64
C ALA A 60 -1.32 -4.26 -3.61
N TYR A 61 -1.59 -4.06 -2.32
CA TYR A 61 -0.85 -4.74 -1.25
C TYR A 61 -0.93 -6.27 -1.39
N LEU A 62 -2.12 -6.81 -1.68
CA LEU A 62 -2.32 -8.25 -1.85
C LEU A 62 -1.62 -8.83 -3.09
N ASP A 63 -1.36 -8.02 -4.13
CA ASP A 63 -0.64 -8.46 -5.33
C ASP A 63 0.88 -8.60 -5.10
N LEU A 64 1.41 -7.99 -4.03
CA LEU A 64 2.82 -8.12 -3.64
C LEU A 64 3.13 -9.42 -2.90
N GLU A 65 2.13 -10.04 -2.28
CA GLU A 65 2.29 -11.27 -1.49
C GLU A 65 2.07 -12.56 -2.33
N GLU A 66 1.54 -12.45 -3.55
CA GLU A 66 1.21 -13.57 -4.47
C GLU A 66 2.26 -13.84 -5.55
#